data_AF-A0A2D9YXB1-F1
#
_entry.id   AF-A0A2D9YXB1-F1
#
_cell.length_a   1.000
_cell.length_b   1.000
_cell.length_c   1.000
_cell.angle_alpha   90.00
_cell.angle_beta   90.00
_cell.angle_gamma   90.00
#
_symmetry.space_group_name_H-M   'P 1'
#
loop_
_entity.id
_entity.type
_entity.pdbx_description
1 polymer ?
#
loop_
_entity_poly.entity_id
_entity_poly.type
_entity_poly.pdbx_seq_one_letter_code
_entity_poly.pdbx_strand_id
1 'polypeptide(L)' 'MDSKDIDRIIEMAWEDRTPFEAIEFQFGLKENEIRKIMRRNLTESSFKMWRKRVSGRKTKHRSTSAVLRFKSKNQK' A
#
# COMPACT_ATOMS: atom_id res chain seq x y z
N MET A 1 4.60 16.92 -1.54
CA MET A 1 4.89 15.58 -0.99
C MET A 1 6.39 15.46 -0.94
N ASP A 2 6.95 15.13 0.23
CA ASP A 2 8.38 14.94 0.35
C ASP A 2 8.80 13.62 -0.31
N SER A 3 10.05 13.50 -0.76
CA SER A 3 10.56 12.26 -1.34
C SER A 3 10.45 11.09 -0.35
N LYS A 4 10.64 11.35 0.95
CA LYS A 4 10.48 10.37 2.03
C LYS A 4 9.06 9.84 2.17
N ASP A 5 8.05 10.68 1.91
CA ASP A 5 6.65 10.24 1.96
C ASP A 5 6.38 9.25 0.82
N ILE A 6 6.91 9.52 -0.38
CA ILE A 6 6.76 8.65 -1.55
C ILE A 6 7.43 7.29 -1.29
N ASP A 7 8.66 7.29 -0.78
CA ASP A 7 9.37 6.05 -0.43
C ASP A 7 8.57 5.25 0.61
N ARG A 8 8.02 5.93 1.62
CA ARG A 8 7.21 5.29 2.66
C ARG A 8 5.90 4.72 2.12
N ILE A 9 5.23 5.42 1.22
CA ILE A 9 4.02 4.93 0.54
C ILE A 9 4.36 3.69 -0.30
N ILE A 10 5.49 3.70 -1.01
CA ILE A 10 5.93 2.55 -1.81
C ILE A 10 6.21 1.35 -0.90
N GLU A 11 6.94 1.52 0.20
CA GLU A 11 7.17 0.47 1.21
C GLU A 11 5.85 -0.12 1.73
N MET A 12 4.93 0.75 2.17
CA MET A 12 3.64 0.34 2.72
C MET A 12 2.77 -0.36 1.68
N ALA A 13 2.79 0.08 0.42
CA ALA A 13 2.01 -0.52 -0.65
C ALA A 13 2.60 -1.87 -1.12
N TRP A 14 3.90 -2.09 -0.94
CA TRP A 14 4.54 -3.40 -1.16
C TRP A 14 4.31 -4.39 -0.01
N GLU A 15 4.03 -3.91 1.20
CA GLU A 15 3.76 -4.76 2.35
C GLU A 15 2.39 -5.45 2.24
N ASP A 16 2.38 -6.78 2.24
CA ASP A 16 1.14 -7.56 2.02
C ASP A 16 0.08 -7.40 3.12
N ARG A 17 0.50 -6.93 4.30
CA ARG A 17 -0.37 -6.78 5.47
C ARG A 17 -0.97 -5.38 5.60
N THR A 18 -0.50 -4.41 4.82
CA THR A 18 -0.95 -3.02 4.90
C THR A 18 -2.11 -2.79 3.94
N PRO A 19 -3.33 -2.50 4.43
CA PRO A 19 -4.46 -2.17 3.57
C PRO A 19 -4.28 -0.76 2.99
N PHE A 20 -4.88 -0.50 1.83
CA PHE A 20 -4.89 0.86 1.28
C PHE A 20 -5.56 1.87 2.22
N GLU A 21 -6.54 1.43 3.02
CA GLU A 21 -7.17 2.24 4.07
C GLU A 21 -6.16 2.77 5.11
N ALA A 22 -5.09 2.02 5.42
CA ALA A 22 -4.07 2.49 6.36
C ALA A 22 -3.18 3.57 5.74
N ILE A 23 -2.89 3.46 4.44
CA ILE A 23 -2.15 4.47 3.69
C ILE A 23 -3.03 5.71 3.51
N GLU A 24 -4.33 5.55 3.26
CA GLU A 24 -5.30 6.65 3.21
C GLU A 24 -5.41 7.36 4.56
N PHE A 25 -5.45 6.62 5.67
CA PHE A 25 -5.49 7.21 7.01
C PHE A 25 -4.22 8.02 7.34
N GLN A 26 -3.04 7.56 6.94
CA GLN A 26 -1.77 8.23 7.26
C GLN A 26 -1.41 9.37 6.31
N PHE A 27 -1.73 9.22 5.02
CA PHE A 27 -1.29 10.16 3.96
C PHE A 27 -2.45 10.87 3.26
N GLY A 28 -3.71 10.57 3.59
CA GLY A 28 -4.89 11.11 2.93
C GLY A 28 -5.06 10.64 1.48
N LEU A 29 -4.33 9.59 1.07
CA LEU A 29 -4.32 9.12 -0.31
C LEU A 29 -5.29 7.98 -0.55
N LYS A 30 -6.21 8.18 -1.50
CA LYS A 30 -7.08 7.12 -2.02
C LYS A 30 -6.29 6.08 -2.80
N GLU A 31 -6.83 4.86 -2.93
CA GLU A 31 -6.23 3.77 -3.71
C GLU A 31 -5.82 4.20 -5.13
N ASN A 32 -6.64 5.03 -5.79
CA ASN A 32 -6.35 5.52 -7.14
C ASN A 32 -5.09 6.38 -7.20
N GLU A 33 -4.85 7.21 -6.19
CA GLU A 33 -3.65 8.05 -6.09
C GLU A 33 -2.42 7.19 -5.78
N ILE A 34 -2.54 6.22 -4.87
CA ILE A 34 -1.47 5.25 -4.59
C ILE A 34 -1.09 4.49 -5.87
N ARG A 35 -2.08 4.07 -6.67
CA ARG A 35 -1.83 3.40 -7.96
C ARG A 35 -1.08 4.29 -8.94
N LYS A 36 -1.37 5.60 -8.99
CA LYS A 36 -0.64 6.57 -9.82
C LYS A 36 0.80 6.73 -9.34
N ILE A 37 1.01 6.84 -8.02
CA ILE A 37 2.35 6.92 -7.41
C ILE A 37 3.16 5.68 -7.74
N MET A 38 2.60 4.49 -7.55
CA MET A 38 3.28 3.22 -7.86
C MET A 38 3.62 3.12 -9.34
N ARG A 39 2.74 3.55 -10.24
CA ARG A 39 2.99 3.54 -11.69
C ARG A 39 4.10 4.51 -12.11
N ARG A 40 4.22 5.66 -11.44
CA ARG A 40 5.24 6.68 -11.74
C ARG A 40 6.61 6.33 -11.19
N ASN A 41 6.68 5.63 -10.07
CA ASN A 41 7.94 5.37 -9.36
C ASN A 41 8.50 3.95 -9.60
N LEU A 42 7.68 2.98 -10.01
CA LEU A 42 8.14 1.62 -10.29
C LEU A 42 8.36 1.41 -11.78
N THR A 43 9.30 0.54 -12.11
CA THR A 43 9.44 -0.03 -13.46
C THR A 43 8.21 -0.86 -13.82
N GLU A 44 7.95 -1.00 -15.11
CA GLU A 44 6.74 -1.68 -15.61
C GLU A 44 6.64 -3.14 -15.13
N SER A 45 7.76 -3.86 -15.07
CA SER A 45 7.85 -5.23 -14.55
C SER A 45 7.50 -5.30 -13.06
N SER A 46 8.04 -4.40 -12.24
CA SER A 46 7.73 -4.28 -10.82
C SER A 46 6.28 -3.91 -10.56
N PHE A 47 5.73 -2.99 -11.36
CA PHE A 47 4.32 -2.61 -11.29
C PHE A 47 3.38 -3.78 -11.60
N LYS A 48 3.70 -4.58 -12.63
CA LYS A 48 2.94 -5.80 -12.98
C LYS A 48 2.96 -6.82 -11.83
N MET A 49 4.12 -7.05 -11.22
CA MET A 49 4.26 -7.94 -10.05
C MET A 49 3.44 -7.44 -8.85
N TRP A 50 3.54 -6.15 -8.53
CA TRP A 50 2.75 -5.54 -7.46
C TRP A 50 1.24 -5.66 -7.73
N ARG A 51 0.77 -5.40 -8.96
CA ARG A 51 -0.65 -5.58 -9.30
C ARG A 51 -1.13 -7.00 -9.16
N LYS A 52 -0.32 -8.00 -9.53
CA LYS A 52 -0.65 -9.41 -9.33
C LYS A 52 -0.81 -9.74 -7.84
N ARG A 53 0.07 -9.22 -6.98
CA ARG A 53 -0.01 -9.40 -5.52
C ARG A 53 -1.25 -8.74 -4.92
N VAL A 54 -1.50 -7.47 -5.25
CA VAL A 54 -2.63 -6.70 -4.69
C VAL A 54 -3.98 -7.22 -5.17
N SER A 55 -4.10 -7.62 -6.44
CA SER A 55 -5.36 -8.10 -7.01
C SER A 55 -5.80 -9.47 -6.49
N GLY A 56 -4.85 -10.28 -5.97
CA GLY A 56 -5.14 -11.61 -5.41
C GLY A 56 -5.43 -11.62 -3.90
N ARG A 57 -5.48 -10.46 -3.23
CA ARG A 57 -5.65 -10.41 -1.77
C ARG A 57 -7.09 -10.72 -1.35
N LYS A 58 -7.28 -11.83 -0.62
CA LYS A 58 -8.52 -12.13 0.11
C LYS A 58 -8.81 -11.12 1.24
N THR A 59 -7.79 -10.39 1.71
CA THR A 59 -7.82 -9.44 2.84
C THR A 59 -7.81 -7.97 2.38
N LYS A 60 -8.44 -7.69 1.24
CA LYS A 60 -8.54 -6.35 0.63
C LYS A 60 -9.17 -5.30 1.55
N HIS A 61 -10.19 -5.69 2.31
CA HIS A 61 -10.94 -4.80 3.19
C HIS A 61 -10.64 -5.12 4.65
N ARG A 62 -10.58 -4.07 5.49
CA ARG A 62 -10.34 -4.22 6.94
C ARG A 62 -11.44 -5.02 7.64
N SER A 63 -12.63 -5.12 7.05
CA SER A 63 -13.75 -5.90 7.56
C SER A 63 -13.61 -7.42 7.41
N THR A 64 -12.75 -7.92 6.52
CA THR A 64 -12.71 -9.35 6.15
C THR A 64 -11.57 -10.14 6.82
N SER A 65 -10.79 -9.53 7.72
CA SER A 65 -9.59 -10.19 8.30
C SER A 65 -9.53 -9.99 9.82
N ALA A 66 -9.87 -11.06 10.56
CA ALA A 66 -9.75 -11.15 12.03
C ALA A 66 -8.31 -11.43 12.51
N VAL A 67 -7.30 -11.32 11.63
CA VAL A 67 -5.91 -11.64 11.98
C VAL A 67 -5.29 -10.46 12.73
N LEU A 68 -4.67 -10.75 13.88
CA LEU A 68 -3.84 -9.81 14.63
C LEU A 68 -2.80 -9.18 13.70
N ARG A 69 -3.08 -7.97 13.20
CA ARG A 69 -2.19 -7.25 12.28
C ARG A 69 -0.98 -6.76 13.06
N PHE A 70 0.20 -7.17 12.60
CA PHE A 70 1.46 -6.57 13.04
C PHE A 70 1.44 -5.07 12.70
N LYS A 71 1.38 -4.21 13.74
CA LYS A 71 1.53 -2.76 13.61
C LYS A 71 3.02 -2.45 13.52
N SER A 72 3.49 -1.99 12.36
CA SER A 72 4.88 -1.53 12.22
C SER A 72 5.13 -0.37 13.19
N LYS A 73 6.31 -0.31 13.83
CA LYS A 73 6.69 0.78 14.74
C LYS A 73 6.67 2.17 14.08
N ASN A 74 6.77 2.20 12.75
CA ASN A 74 6.72 3.41 11.93
C ASN A 74 5.30 3.78 11.48
N GLN A 75 4.26 3.07 11.95
CA GLN A 75 2.88 3.52 11.79
C GLN A 75 2.53 4.43 12.97
N LYS A 76 2.40 5.74 12.70
CA LYS A 76 1.72 6.67 13.61
C LYS A 76 0.31 6.13 13.88
#